data_AF-A0A318TE83-F1
#
_entry.id   AF-A0A318TE83-F1
#
_cell.length_a   1.000
_cell.length_b   1.000
_cell.length_c   1.000
_cell.angle_alpha   90.00
_cell.angle_beta   90.00
_cell.angle_gamma   90.00
#
_symmetry.space_group_name_H-M   'P 1'
#
loop_
_entity.id
_entity.type
_entity.pdbx_description
1 polymer ?
#
loop_
_entity_poly.entity_id
_entity_poly.type
_entity_poly.pdbx_seq_one_letter_code
_entity_poly.pdbx_strand_id
1 'polypeptide(L)'
;MEIFKYLEKYDYEQVVFCQDKTSGLKAIIAIHDTTLGPALGGCRMWTYATEEQAIEDALRLARGMTYKNAAAGLNLGGGKTVIIGDPFKDKNEEMFRALGRFIQGLNGRYITAEDVGTTVSDMDLIHEETNYVTGISPTFGSSGNPSPITAYGVYLGMKAAAKEAFGSDSLQGRTVSVQGLGNVAYTLCEYLYKEGAKLVVTDINQKAIDRVVNDFNA
;
A
#
# COMPACT_ATOMS: atom_id res chain seq x y z
N MET A 1 -14.57 -13.52 14.85
CA MET A 1 -13.20 -14.07 14.66
C MET A 1 -12.61 -14.59 15.96
N GLU A 2 -11.93 -15.75 15.95
CA GLU A 2 -11.05 -16.19 17.04
C GLU A 2 -9.61 -15.73 16.77
N ILE A 3 -9.21 -14.58 17.31
CA ILE A 3 -7.95 -13.89 16.94
C ILE A 3 -6.72 -14.77 17.18
N PHE A 4 -6.53 -15.28 18.40
CA PHE A 4 -5.34 -16.08 18.73
C PHE A 4 -5.19 -17.34 17.87
N LYS A 5 -6.29 -18.03 17.54
CA LYS A 5 -6.24 -19.17 16.62
C LYS A 5 -5.73 -18.77 15.23
N TYR A 6 -6.10 -17.58 14.75
CA TYR A 6 -5.61 -17.08 13.46
C TYR A 6 -4.13 -16.67 13.54
N LEU A 7 -3.73 -16.02 14.65
CA LEU A 7 -2.33 -15.65 14.87
C LEU A 7 -1.44 -16.90 14.90
N GLU A 8 -1.80 -17.90 15.71
CA GLU A 8 -1.06 -19.16 15.85
C GLU A 8 -1.00 -19.94 14.53
N LYS A 9 -2.09 -19.95 13.74
CA LYS A 9 -2.14 -20.65 12.45
C LYS A 9 -1.03 -20.22 11.48
N TYR A 10 -0.61 -18.96 11.52
CA TYR A 10 0.41 -18.42 10.62
C TYR A 10 1.58 -17.77 11.35
N ASP A 11 1.69 -18.00 12.66
CA ASP A 11 2.73 -17.47 13.55
C ASP A 11 2.89 -15.93 13.49
N TYR A 12 1.77 -15.20 13.54
CA TYR A 12 1.82 -13.73 13.63
C TYR A 12 2.44 -13.28 14.95
N GLU A 13 3.38 -12.35 14.89
CA GLU A 13 4.00 -11.77 16.08
C GLU A 13 3.02 -10.93 16.91
N GLN A 14 2.35 -9.94 16.28
CA GLN A 14 1.61 -8.91 17.03
C GLN A 14 0.40 -8.35 16.26
N VAL A 15 -0.66 -8.02 17.01
CA VAL A 15 -1.76 -7.14 16.57
C VAL A 15 -1.96 -6.06 17.63
N VAL A 16 -1.92 -4.80 17.20
CA VAL A 16 -2.03 -3.62 18.07
C VAL A 16 -3.27 -2.82 17.68
N PHE A 17 -4.18 -2.67 18.62
CA PHE A 17 -5.35 -1.81 18.47
C PHE A 17 -5.04 -0.43 19.04
N CYS A 18 -5.09 0.58 18.17
CA CYS A 18 -4.83 1.97 18.50
C CYS A 18 -6.15 2.74 18.49
N GLN A 19 -6.42 3.50 19.56
CA GLN A 19 -7.64 4.26 19.70
C GLN A 19 -7.34 5.63 20.31
N ASP A 20 -7.87 6.69 19.71
CA ASP A 20 -7.91 8.03 20.31
C ASP A 20 -9.33 8.58 20.20
N LYS A 21 -9.95 8.91 21.35
CA LYS A 21 -11.35 9.34 21.41
C LYS A 21 -11.55 10.75 20.84
N THR A 22 -10.57 11.63 21.01
CA THR A 22 -10.68 13.05 20.64
C THR A 22 -10.59 13.22 19.14
N SER A 23 -9.63 12.56 18.49
CA SER A 23 -9.46 12.60 17.04
C SER A 23 -10.37 11.61 16.29
N GLY A 24 -10.96 10.65 17.01
CA GLY A 24 -11.76 9.57 16.44
C GLY A 24 -10.94 8.41 15.85
N LEU A 25 -9.62 8.36 16.11
CA LEU A 25 -8.75 7.31 15.56
C LEU A 25 -9.22 5.91 16.01
N LYS A 26 -9.35 5.02 15.03
CA LYS A 26 -9.48 3.56 15.21
C LYS A 26 -8.55 2.89 14.21
N ALA A 27 -7.43 2.37 14.69
CA ALA A 27 -6.39 1.76 13.87
C ALA A 27 -6.04 0.36 14.36
N ILE A 28 -5.67 -0.51 13.42
CA ILE A 28 -5.18 -1.86 13.66
C ILE A 28 -3.82 -1.94 12.98
N ILE A 29 -2.76 -2.16 13.77
CA ILE A 29 -1.41 -2.44 13.25
C ILE A 29 -1.17 -3.94 13.42
N ALA A 30 -1.01 -4.65 12.31
CA ALA A 30 -0.63 -6.06 12.31
C ALA A 30 0.85 -6.20 11.92
N ILE A 31 1.60 -6.97 12.69
CA ILE A 31 2.99 -7.35 12.42
C ILE A 31 2.99 -8.87 12.30
N HIS A 32 3.32 -9.36 11.11
CA HIS A 32 3.32 -10.79 10.84
C HIS A 32 4.67 -11.41 11.23
N ASP A 33 5.76 -10.94 10.64
CA ASP A 33 7.11 -11.47 10.88
C ASP A 33 8.14 -10.33 10.73
N THR A 34 9.10 -10.27 11.65
CA THR A 34 10.22 -9.31 11.70
C THR A 34 11.59 -10.00 11.65
N THR A 35 11.64 -11.25 11.20
CA THR A 35 12.87 -12.07 11.14
C THR A 35 13.97 -11.41 10.30
N LEU A 36 13.59 -10.83 9.15
CA LEU A 36 14.54 -10.14 8.26
C LEU A 36 14.88 -8.72 8.70
N GLY A 37 14.11 -8.13 9.62
CA GLY A 37 14.23 -6.74 10.04
C GLY A 37 12.88 -6.11 10.41
N PRO A 38 12.83 -4.78 10.60
CA PRO A 38 11.59 -4.06 10.89
C PRO A 38 10.45 -4.39 9.93
N ALA A 39 9.22 -4.48 10.44
CA ALA A 39 8.05 -4.68 9.62
C ALA A 39 7.73 -3.41 8.83
N LEU A 40 7.81 -3.46 7.50
CA LEU A 40 7.39 -2.36 6.64
C LEU A 40 6.01 -2.64 6.05
N GLY A 41 5.10 -1.67 6.16
CA GLY A 41 3.73 -1.79 5.68
C GLY A 41 3.03 -0.46 5.43
N GLY A 42 2.26 -0.37 4.34
CA GLY A 42 1.44 0.81 4.08
C GLY A 42 0.28 0.97 5.09
N CYS A 43 -0.13 2.21 5.33
CA CYS A 43 -1.26 2.59 6.16
C CYS A 43 -2.49 2.83 5.30
N ARG A 44 -3.45 1.89 5.34
CA ARG A 44 -4.72 2.00 4.62
C ARG A 44 -5.75 2.73 5.47
N MET A 45 -6.56 3.59 4.88
CA MET A 45 -7.79 4.11 5.49
C MET A 45 -8.98 3.72 4.63
N TRP A 46 -9.92 2.96 5.19
CA TRP A 46 -11.05 2.44 4.44
C TRP A 46 -12.30 2.24 5.30
N THR A 47 -13.46 2.25 4.66
CA THR A 47 -14.74 1.95 5.30
C THR A 47 -14.97 0.44 5.36
N TYR A 48 -15.09 -0.09 6.56
CA TYR A 48 -15.39 -1.51 6.80
C TYR A 48 -16.79 -1.65 7.36
N ALA A 49 -17.54 -2.67 6.92
CA ALA A 49 -18.88 -2.92 7.44
C ALA A 49 -18.85 -3.43 8.89
N THR A 50 -17.77 -4.13 9.26
CA THR A 50 -17.54 -4.65 10.61
C THR A 50 -16.08 -4.50 11.01
N GLU A 51 -15.82 -4.48 12.32
CA GLU A 51 -14.46 -4.50 12.87
C GLU A 51 -13.69 -5.77 12.45
N GLU A 52 -14.37 -6.91 12.42
CA GLU A 52 -13.79 -8.20 11.99
C GLU A 52 -13.21 -8.12 10.57
N GLN A 53 -13.89 -7.46 9.64
CA GLN A 53 -13.37 -7.28 8.28
C GLN A 53 -12.08 -6.44 8.27
N ALA A 54 -12.00 -5.41 9.11
CA ALA A 54 -10.80 -4.57 9.21
C ALA A 54 -9.62 -5.36 9.82
N ILE A 55 -9.87 -6.19 10.84
CA ILE A 55 -8.84 -7.02 11.46
C ILE A 55 -8.35 -8.08 10.47
N GLU A 56 -9.25 -8.77 9.79
CA GLU A 56 -8.88 -9.77 8.78
C GLU A 56 -8.06 -9.14 7.65
N ASP A 57 -8.44 -7.95 7.18
CA ASP A 57 -7.70 -7.25 6.12
C ASP A 57 -6.30 -6.83 6.60
N ALA A 58 -6.18 -6.30 7.83
CA ALA A 58 -4.88 -5.95 8.41
C ALA A 58 -3.94 -7.16 8.50
N LEU A 59 -4.43 -8.28 9.04
CA LEU A 59 -3.67 -9.54 9.16
C LEU A 59 -3.24 -10.03 7.78
N ARG A 60 -4.20 -10.25 6.89
CA ARG A 60 -3.97 -10.78 5.54
C ARG A 60 -2.93 -9.96 4.78
N LEU A 61 -3.01 -8.63 4.87
CA LEU A 61 -2.08 -7.72 4.19
C LEU A 61 -0.69 -7.71 4.85
N ALA A 62 -0.59 -7.77 6.18
CA ALA A 62 0.71 -7.84 6.88
C ALA A 62 1.49 -9.11 6.49
N ARG A 63 0.80 -10.26 6.43
CA ARG A 63 1.39 -11.50 5.91
C ARG A 63 1.80 -11.36 4.44
N GLY A 64 0.96 -10.75 3.62
CA GLY A 64 1.32 -10.43 2.22
C GLY A 64 2.59 -9.58 2.11
N MET A 65 2.77 -8.59 3.00
CA MET A 65 3.98 -7.76 3.03
C MET A 65 5.23 -8.55 3.44
N THR A 66 5.10 -9.55 4.31
CA THR A 66 6.24 -10.43 4.69
C THR A 66 6.78 -11.13 3.45
N TYR A 67 5.89 -11.80 2.69
CA TYR A 67 6.30 -12.48 1.46
C TYR A 67 6.84 -11.50 0.42
N LYS A 68 6.21 -10.33 0.26
CA LYS A 68 6.66 -9.31 -0.70
C LYS A 68 8.08 -8.86 -0.39
N ASN A 69 8.35 -8.47 0.85
CA ASN A 69 9.65 -7.92 1.23
C ASN A 69 10.75 -8.99 1.16
N ALA A 70 10.45 -10.21 1.61
CA ALA A 70 11.37 -11.34 1.49
C ALA A 70 11.68 -11.69 0.02
N ALA A 71 10.65 -11.80 -0.83
CA ALA A 71 10.83 -12.11 -2.26
C ALA A 71 11.55 -10.99 -3.03
N ALA A 72 11.43 -9.74 -2.57
CA ALA A 72 12.14 -8.60 -3.11
C ALA A 72 13.61 -8.51 -2.64
N GLY A 73 14.06 -9.41 -1.75
CA GLY A 73 15.43 -9.42 -1.21
C GLY A 73 15.71 -8.25 -0.26
N LEU A 74 14.67 -7.71 0.38
CA LEU A 74 14.80 -6.62 1.36
C LEU A 74 15.02 -7.18 2.77
N ASN A 75 15.86 -6.51 3.56
CA ASN A 75 16.03 -6.79 5.00
C ASN A 75 14.90 -6.16 5.82
N LEU A 76 13.66 -6.52 5.47
CA LEU A 76 12.44 -5.99 6.07
C LEU A 76 11.44 -7.12 6.30
N GLY A 77 10.79 -7.08 7.45
CA GLY A 77 9.64 -7.92 7.78
C GLY A 77 8.35 -7.41 7.14
N GLY A 78 7.21 -8.01 7.49
CA GLY A 78 5.90 -7.63 6.99
C GLY A 78 4.96 -7.08 8.05
N GLY A 79 4.49 -5.86 7.83
CA GLY A 79 3.45 -5.25 8.67
C GLY A 79 2.36 -4.60 7.83
N LYS A 80 1.31 -4.14 8.50
CA LYS A 80 0.24 -3.35 7.90
C LYS A 80 -0.50 -2.52 8.94
N THR A 81 -0.93 -1.32 8.55
CA THR A 81 -1.91 -0.55 9.31
C THR A 81 -3.21 -0.44 8.52
N VAL A 82 -4.34 -0.62 9.21
CA VAL A 82 -5.69 -0.31 8.74
C VAL A 82 -6.31 0.70 9.71
N ILE A 83 -6.69 1.86 9.19
CA ILE A 83 -7.54 2.85 9.84
C ILE A 83 -8.98 2.63 9.37
N ILE A 84 -9.91 2.52 10.30
CA ILE A 84 -11.34 2.37 10.01
C ILE A 84 -11.97 3.77 9.90
N GLY A 85 -12.33 4.19 8.69
CA GLY A 85 -12.96 5.49 8.43
C GLY A 85 -13.09 5.83 6.94
N ASP A 86 -13.94 6.80 6.60
CA ASP A 86 -14.11 7.33 5.25
C ASP A 86 -12.96 8.30 4.92
N PRO A 87 -12.01 7.94 4.02
CA PRO A 87 -10.85 8.76 3.72
C PRO A 87 -11.22 10.11 3.07
N PHE A 88 -12.46 10.29 2.61
CA PHE A 88 -12.94 11.52 2.00
C PHE A 88 -13.65 12.46 2.98
N LYS A 89 -13.90 12.02 4.22
CA LYS A 89 -14.69 12.79 5.20
C LYS A 89 -14.11 12.82 6.60
N ASP A 90 -13.51 11.71 7.04
CA ASP A 90 -13.21 11.51 8.46
C ASP A 90 -11.78 11.88 8.85
N LYS A 91 -10.95 12.31 7.88
CA LYS A 91 -9.57 12.71 8.13
C LYS A 91 -9.48 14.02 8.91
N ASN A 92 -8.57 14.05 9.88
CA ASN A 92 -8.13 15.24 10.58
C ASN A 92 -6.65 15.12 10.95
N GLU A 93 -6.01 16.22 11.32
CA GLU A 93 -4.59 16.21 11.67
C GLU A 93 -4.31 15.36 12.92
N GLU A 94 -5.14 15.55 13.95
CA GLU A 94 -4.97 14.98 15.27
C GLU A 94 -4.91 13.44 15.23
N MET A 95 -5.65 12.80 14.32
CA MET A 95 -5.65 11.35 14.19
C MET A 95 -4.33 10.81 13.66
N PHE A 96 -3.69 11.51 12.72
CA PHE A 96 -2.41 11.09 12.15
C PHE A 96 -1.26 11.39 13.12
N ARG A 97 -1.35 12.49 13.87
CA ARG A 97 -0.44 12.76 15.00
C ARG A 97 -0.56 11.69 16.09
N ALA A 98 -1.78 11.30 16.45
CA ALA A 98 -2.02 10.23 17.41
C ALA A 98 -1.46 8.89 16.91
N LEU A 99 -1.72 8.52 15.64
CA LEU A 99 -1.16 7.32 15.03
C LEU A 99 0.38 7.36 15.00
N GLY A 100 0.98 8.49 14.67
CA GLY A 100 2.43 8.67 14.68
C GLY A 100 3.05 8.41 16.05
N ARG A 101 2.42 8.87 17.14
CA ARG A 101 2.86 8.53 18.51
C ARG A 101 2.74 7.04 18.84
N PHE A 102 1.66 6.38 18.40
CA PHE A 102 1.53 4.92 18.57
C PHE A 102 2.63 4.17 17.81
N ILE A 103 2.96 4.59 16.58
CA ILE A 103 4.06 4.03 15.80
C ILE A 103 5.41 4.29 16.47
N GLN A 104 5.64 5.51 16.97
CA GLN A 104 6.86 5.84 17.73
C GLN A 104 7.01 4.91 18.94
N GLY A 105 5.91 4.58 19.62
CA GLY A 105 5.87 3.64 20.74
C GLY A 105 6.28 2.20 20.37
N LEU A 106 6.20 1.80 19.10
CA LEU A 106 6.73 0.53 18.60
C LEU A 106 8.25 0.56 18.37
N ASN A 107 8.88 1.72 18.56
CA ASN A 107 10.33 1.92 18.57
C ASN A 107 11.08 1.24 17.42
N GLY A 108 10.61 1.45 16.19
CA GLY A 108 11.24 0.94 14.98
C GLY A 108 10.95 -0.52 14.65
N ARG A 109 10.12 -1.21 15.45
CA ARG A 109 9.59 -2.54 15.06
C ARG A 109 8.69 -2.48 13.83
N TYR A 110 8.02 -1.36 13.63
CA TYR A 110 7.12 -1.11 12.50
C TYR A 110 7.44 0.23 11.82
N ILE A 111 7.51 0.22 10.50
CA ILE A 111 7.72 1.37 9.64
C ILE A 111 6.52 1.49 8.70
N THR A 112 5.86 2.64 8.69
CA THR A 112 4.68 2.84 7.83
C THR A 112 4.98 3.57 6.52
N ALA A 113 4.02 3.58 5.60
CA ALA A 113 4.05 4.28 4.32
C ALA A 113 2.61 4.60 3.86
N GLU A 114 2.43 5.33 2.77
CA GLU A 114 1.08 5.52 2.19
C GLU A 114 0.49 4.21 1.61
N ASP A 115 -0.83 4.11 1.59
CA ASP A 115 -1.62 3.07 0.90
C ASP A 115 -2.97 3.67 0.47
N VAL A 116 -3.90 2.83 -0.01
CA VAL A 116 -5.26 3.22 -0.34
C VAL A 116 -5.89 3.99 0.82
N GLY A 117 -6.35 5.20 0.52
CA GLY A 117 -7.01 6.09 1.48
C GLY A 117 -6.07 6.98 2.28
N THR A 118 -4.76 6.84 2.17
CA THR A 118 -3.77 7.79 2.73
C THR A 118 -2.91 8.40 1.64
N THR A 119 -2.28 9.53 1.94
CA THR A 119 -1.42 10.28 1.02
C THR A 119 -0.10 10.66 1.69
N VAL A 120 0.88 11.09 0.88
CA VAL A 120 2.12 11.71 1.35
C VAL A 120 1.89 12.78 2.43
N SER A 121 0.86 13.62 2.29
CA SER A 121 0.54 14.64 3.31
C SER A 121 0.14 14.04 4.65
N ASP A 122 -0.57 12.90 4.65
CA ASP A 122 -0.90 12.19 5.89
C ASP A 122 0.37 11.58 6.51
N MET A 123 1.29 11.10 5.68
CA MET A 123 2.58 10.57 6.13
C MET A 123 3.47 11.67 6.71
N ASP A 124 3.42 12.89 6.16
CA ASP A 124 4.12 14.05 6.71
C ASP A 124 3.62 14.37 8.13
N LEU A 125 2.31 14.29 8.38
CA LEU A 125 1.75 14.47 9.73
C LEU A 125 2.18 13.38 10.71
N ILE A 126 2.27 12.12 10.25
CA ILE A 126 2.85 11.02 11.05
C ILE A 126 4.33 11.31 11.34
N HIS A 127 5.06 11.85 10.36
CA HIS A 127 6.49 12.10 10.47
C HIS A 127 6.84 13.14 11.53
N GLU A 128 5.94 14.09 11.80
CA GLU A 128 6.12 15.04 12.90
C GLU A 128 6.24 14.37 14.29
N GLU A 129 5.76 13.12 14.43
CA GLU A 129 5.79 12.38 15.69
C GLU A 129 6.74 11.17 15.67
N THR A 130 7.21 10.74 14.49
CA THR A 130 8.09 9.57 14.36
C THR A 130 8.98 9.56 13.11
N ASN A 131 10.18 8.97 13.23
CA ASN A 131 11.05 8.68 12.08
C ASN A 131 10.69 7.37 11.37
N TYR A 132 9.75 6.58 11.90
CA TYR A 132 9.41 5.26 11.37
C TYR A 132 8.28 5.34 10.32
N VAL A 133 8.49 6.21 9.34
CA VAL A 133 7.59 6.43 8.20
C VAL A 133 8.42 6.68 6.94
N THR A 134 7.97 6.16 5.81
CA THR A 134 8.55 6.39 4.48
C THR A 134 7.51 6.89 3.49
N GLY A 135 7.94 7.34 2.31
CA GLY A 135 7.05 7.97 1.33
C GLY A 135 6.58 9.36 1.75
N ILE A 136 7.33 10.04 2.62
CA ILE A 136 7.12 11.44 3.01
C ILE A 136 7.56 12.39 1.89
N SER A 137 7.15 13.65 1.97
CA SER A 137 7.37 14.63 0.90
C SER A 137 8.86 14.93 0.70
N PRO A 138 9.27 15.37 -0.52
CA PRO A 138 10.65 15.76 -0.81
C PRO A 138 11.19 16.86 0.09
N THR A 139 10.30 17.69 0.66
CA THR A 139 10.64 18.71 1.67
C THR A 139 11.35 18.10 2.87
N PHE A 140 11.06 16.83 3.21
CA PHE A 140 11.71 16.06 4.26
C PHE A 140 12.83 15.13 3.73
N GLY A 141 13.29 15.32 2.49
CA GLY A 141 14.44 14.59 1.93
C GLY A 141 14.15 13.16 1.46
N SER A 142 12.88 12.82 1.23
CA SER A 142 12.43 11.47 0.84
C SER A 142 12.08 11.36 -0.65
N SER A 143 11.88 10.12 -1.12
CA SER A 143 11.56 9.77 -2.52
C SER A 143 10.12 10.12 -2.95
N GLY A 144 9.28 10.63 -2.05
CA GLY A 144 7.88 10.94 -2.33
C GLY A 144 7.04 9.70 -2.68
N ASN A 145 6.07 9.87 -3.56
CA ASN A 145 5.10 8.85 -3.99
C ASN A 145 5.82 7.59 -4.54
N PRO A 146 5.62 6.39 -3.97
CA PRO A 146 6.26 5.15 -4.41
C PRO A 146 5.56 4.49 -5.63
N SER A 147 4.40 5.00 -6.04
CA SER A 147 3.59 4.42 -7.12
C SER A 147 4.34 4.30 -8.45
N PRO A 148 5.13 5.29 -8.91
CA PRO A 148 5.85 5.19 -10.19
C PRO A 148 6.88 4.06 -10.22
N ILE A 149 7.58 3.82 -9.11
CA ILE A 149 8.56 2.74 -8.99
C ILE A 149 7.85 1.39 -8.90
N THR A 150 6.73 1.32 -8.18
CA THR A 150 5.90 0.11 -8.15
C THR A 150 5.41 -0.24 -9.56
N ALA A 151 4.93 0.73 -10.32
CA ALA A 151 4.48 0.55 -11.70
C ALA A 151 5.62 0.07 -12.61
N TYR A 152 6.82 0.63 -12.46
CA TYR A 152 8.00 0.21 -13.21
C TYR A 152 8.39 -1.25 -12.89
N GLY A 153 8.30 -1.66 -11.64
CA GLY A 153 8.51 -3.07 -11.24
C GLY A 153 7.50 -4.01 -11.89
N VAL A 154 6.20 -3.64 -11.89
CA VAL A 154 5.15 -4.42 -12.57
C VAL A 154 5.44 -4.53 -14.07
N TYR A 155 5.82 -3.42 -14.70
CA TYR A 155 6.20 -3.36 -16.10
C TYR A 155 7.35 -4.33 -16.44
N LEU A 156 8.44 -4.32 -15.65
CA LEU A 156 9.55 -5.26 -15.83
C LEU A 156 9.14 -6.72 -15.59
N GLY A 157 8.30 -6.97 -14.59
CA GLY A 157 7.73 -8.30 -14.34
C GLY A 157 6.89 -8.80 -15.53
N MET A 158 6.09 -7.93 -16.14
CA MET A 158 5.33 -8.24 -17.35
C MET A 158 6.24 -8.57 -18.53
N LYS A 159 7.35 -7.83 -18.73
CA LYS A 159 8.33 -8.13 -19.78
C LYS A 159 8.99 -9.49 -19.57
N ALA A 160 9.36 -9.82 -18.33
CA ALA A 160 9.90 -11.13 -17.99
C ALA A 160 8.89 -12.26 -18.27
N ALA A 161 7.62 -12.05 -17.90
CA ALA A 161 6.53 -12.99 -18.20
C ALA A 161 6.29 -13.15 -19.70
N ALA A 162 6.34 -12.05 -20.46
CA ALA A 162 6.21 -12.07 -21.92
C ALA A 162 7.35 -12.86 -22.57
N LYS A 163 8.59 -12.71 -22.08
CA LYS A 163 9.73 -13.48 -22.56
C LYS A 163 9.52 -14.98 -22.39
N GLU A 164 9.03 -15.39 -21.22
CA GLU A 164 8.74 -16.79 -20.94
C GLU A 164 7.61 -17.32 -21.83
N ALA A 165 6.50 -16.58 -21.93
CA ALA A 165 5.30 -17.03 -22.62
C ALA A 165 5.38 -16.93 -24.15
N PHE A 166 6.11 -15.93 -24.67
CA PHE A 166 6.11 -15.55 -26.08
C PHE A 166 7.51 -15.56 -26.73
N GLY A 167 8.55 -15.93 -25.98
CA GLY A 167 9.94 -15.97 -26.45
C GLY A 167 10.60 -14.59 -26.63
N SER A 168 9.88 -13.50 -26.36
CA SER A 168 10.37 -12.12 -26.46
C SER A 168 9.77 -11.26 -25.34
N ASP A 169 10.57 -10.37 -24.78
CA ASP A 169 10.18 -9.46 -23.69
C ASP A 169 9.48 -8.18 -24.19
N SER A 170 9.36 -8.01 -25.51
CA SER A 170 8.67 -6.87 -26.11
C SER A 170 7.16 -6.98 -25.94
N LEU A 171 6.56 -5.91 -25.41
CA LEU A 171 5.11 -5.75 -25.27
C LEU A 171 4.51 -4.97 -26.44
N GLN A 172 5.32 -4.54 -27.41
CA GLN A 172 4.86 -3.79 -28.58
C GLN A 172 3.79 -4.58 -29.35
N GLY A 173 2.65 -3.93 -29.64
CA GLY A 173 1.53 -4.52 -30.37
C GLY A 173 0.71 -5.54 -29.58
N ARG A 174 1.08 -5.88 -28.33
CA ARG A 174 0.29 -6.75 -27.44
C ARG A 174 -0.90 -5.97 -26.88
N THR A 175 -1.98 -6.68 -26.56
CA THR A 175 -3.14 -6.11 -25.87
C THR A 175 -3.07 -6.46 -24.39
N VAL A 176 -3.17 -5.45 -23.52
CA VAL A 176 -3.13 -5.59 -22.07
C VAL A 176 -4.44 -5.08 -21.46
N SER A 177 -5.16 -5.96 -20.77
CA SER A 177 -6.33 -5.58 -19.99
C SER A 177 -5.92 -5.13 -18.59
N VAL A 178 -6.28 -3.90 -18.20
CA VAL A 178 -5.94 -3.32 -16.88
C VAL A 178 -7.21 -3.04 -16.09
N GLN A 179 -7.35 -3.71 -14.94
CA GLN A 179 -8.46 -3.51 -14.00
C GLN A 179 -7.98 -2.71 -12.78
N GLY A 180 -8.63 -1.58 -12.53
CA GLY A 180 -8.25 -0.61 -11.51
C GLY A 180 -7.24 0.40 -12.08
N LEU A 181 -7.50 1.69 -11.91
CA LEU A 181 -6.81 2.83 -12.54
C LEU A 181 -6.34 3.87 -11.50
N GLY A 182 -5.97 3.37 -10.31
CA GLY A 182 -5.27 4.14 -9.28
C GLY A 182 -3.85 4.56 -9.71
N ASN A 183 -3.10 5.19 -8.79
CA ASN A 183 -1.80 5.80 -9.10
C ASN A 183 -0.80 4.83 -9.77
N VAL A 184 -0.67 3.60 -9.26
CA VAL A 184 0.24 2.59 -9.84
C VAL A 184 -0.20 2.20 -11.25
N ALA A 185 -1.49 1.90 -11.43
CA ALA A 185 -2.00 1.42 -12.72
C ALA A 185 -1.97 2.51 -13.80
N TYR A 186 -2.24 3.77 -13.44
CA TYR A 186 -2.09 4.90 -14.36
C TYR A 186 -0.65 5.01 -14.90
N THR A 187 0.35 4.95 -14.02
CA THR A 187 1.77 4.98 -14.46
C THR A 187 2.16 3.70 -15.23
N LEU A 188 1.57 2.55 -14.90
CA LEU A 188 1.77 1.32 -15.69
C LEU A 188 1.23 1.48 -17.12
N CYS A 189 0.02 2.03 -17.27
CA CYS A 189 -0.57 2.34 -18.57
C CYS A 189 0.34 3.27 -19.38
N GLU A 190 0.95 4.27 -18.75
CA GLU A 190 1.92 5.15 -19.41
C GLU A 190 3.12 4.39 -19.98
N TYR A 191 3.74 3.49 -19.20
CA TYR A 191 4.86 2.67 -19.69
C TYR A 191 4.45 1.75 -20.85
N LEU A 192 3.30 1.08 -20.71
CA LEU A 192 2.77 0.17 -21.73
C LEU A 192 2.42 0.92 -23.03
N TYR A 193 1.78 2.09 -22.93
CA TYR A 193 1.45 2.94 -24.05
C TYR A 193 2.72 3.44 -24.77
N LYS A 194 3.73 3.90 -24.03
CA LYS A 194 5.02 4.35 -24.60
C LYS A 194 5.77 3.22 -25.31
N GLU A 195 5.64 1.96 -24.87
CA GLU A 195 6.20 0.80 -25.59
C GLU A 195 5.38 0.39 -26.82
N GLY A 196 4.17 0.93 -26.98
CA GLY A 196 3.27 0.61 -28.10
C GLY A 196 2.40 -0.62 -27.86
N ALA A 197 2.11 -0.95 -26.60
CA ALA A 197 1.05 -1.89 -26.25
C ALA A 197 -0.33 -1.23 -26.41
N LYS A 198 -1.35 -2.04 -26.70
CA LYS A 198 -2.77 -1.63 -26.75
C LYS A 198 -3.38 -1.89 -25.38
N LEU A 199 -4.12 -0.92 -24.86
CA LEU A 199 -4.74 -1.03 -23.55
C LEU A 199 -6.23 -1.34 -23.68
N VAL A 200 -6.78 -2.06 -22.70
CA VAL A 200 -8.22 -2.19 -22.47
C VAL A 200 -8.43 -2.00 -20.98
N VAL A 201 -9.14 -0.95 -20.58
CA VAL A 201 -9.10 -0.49 -19.18
C VAL A 201 -10.46 -0.47 -18.51
N THR A 202 -10.50 -0.64 -17.19
CA THR A 202 -11.73 -0.52 -16.39
C THR A 202 -11.45 -0.08 -14.95
N ASP A 203 -12.36 0.68 -14.36
CA ASP A 203 -12.36 1.07 -12.94
C ASP A 203 -13.81 1.30 -12.46
N ILE A 204 -14.03 1.31 -11.15
CA ILE A 204 -15.33 1.71 -10.57
C ILE A 204 -15.55 3.23 -10.63
N ASN A 205 -14.48 4.01 -10.73
CA ASN A 205 -14.48 5.46 -10.80
C ASN A 205 -14.39 5.92 -12.27
N GLN A 206 -15.49 6.42 -12.81
CA GLN A 206 -15.57 6.91 -14.19
C GLN A 206 -14.49 7.96 -14.51
N LYS A 207 -14.18 8.87 -13.57
CA LYS A 207 -13.15 9.90 -13.79
C LYS A 207 -11.75 9.30 -14.02
N ALA A 208 -11.46 8.16 -13.41
CA ALA A 208 -10.18 7.47 -13.60
C ALA A 208 -10.10 6.83 -15.00
N ILE A 209 -11.22 6.28 -15.50
CA ILE A 209 -11.33 5.77 -16.87
C ILE A 209 -11.11 6.90 -17.87
N ASP A 210 -11.86 8.00 -17.74
CA ASP A 210 -11.80 9.12 -18.68
C ASP A 210 -10.36 9.67 -18.79
N ARG A 211 -9.67 9.81 -17.66
CA ARG A 211 -8.27 10.24 -17.61
C ARG A 211 -7.36 9.33 -18.44
N VAL A 212 -7.45 8.01 -18.23
CA VAL A 212 -6.58 7.02 -18.90
C VAL A 212 -6.88 6.93 -20.40
N VAL A 213 -8.15 6.98 -20.79
CA VAL A 213 -8.56 6.99 -22.21
C VAL A 213 -8.01 8.23 -22.92
N ASN A 214 -8.15 9.42 -22.31
CA ASN A 214 -7.67 10.66 -22.89
C ASN A 214 -6.14 10.72 -23.01
N ASP A 215 -5.44 10.24 -21.99
CA ASP A 215 -3.97 10.36 -21.93
C ASP A 215 -3.25 9.29 -22.77
N PHE A 216 -3.82 8.08 -22.88
CA PHE A 216 -3.14 6.91 -23.42
C PHE A 216 -3.89 6.19 -24.55
N ASN A 217 -5.00 6.75 -25.04
CA ASN A 217 -5.81 6.18 -26.12
C ASN A 217 -6.15 4.69 -25.88
N ALA A 218 -6.53 4.41 -24.63
CA ALA A 218 -6.90 3.10 -24.11
C ALA A 218 -8.32 2.66 -24.49
#